data_AF-A0A534K9Y2-F1
#
_entry.id   AF-A0A534K9Y2-F1
#
_cell.length_a   1.000
_cell.length_b   1.000
_cell.length_c   1.000
_cell.angle_alpha   90.00
_cell.angle_beta   90.00
_cell.angle_gamma   90.00
#
_symmetry.space_group_name_H-M   'P 1'
#
loop_
_entity.id
_entity.type
_entity.pdbx_description
1 polymer ?
#
loop_
_entity_poly.entity_id
_entity_poly.type
_entity_poly.pdbx_seq_one_letter_code
_entity_poly.pdbx_strand_id
1 'polypeptide(L)'
;MSEPSQAGAAPPVAPRARRKLIVIGIAFVLILVAIAAAAVYYLTLPPGFSGTIKIGFTISQTGNFNVEGTNSLNGIKTAANWLNSHGGIAVGGKLYNVSLDY
;
A
#
# COMPACT_ATOMS: atom_id res chain seq x y z
N MET A 1 -34.82 -42.44 59.10
CA MET A 1 -35.00 -40.98 59.28
C MET A 1 -33.67 -40.31 58.95
N SER A 2 -33.39 -40.02 57.68
CA SER A 2 -33.66 -38.75 56.96
C SER A 2 -32.49 -37.75 57.07
N GLU A 3 -31.51 -37.88 56.17
CA GLU A 3 -30.57 -36.79 55.82
C GLU A 3 -31.18 -35.89 54.73
N PRO A 4 -30.78 -34.60 54.67
CA PRO A 4 -31.59 -33.54 54.11
C PRO A 4 -31.50 -33.47 52.58
N SER A 5 -32.65 -33.17 51.96
CA SER A 5 -32.78 -32.83 50.54
C SER A 5 -31.92 -31.60 50.21
N GLN A 6 -30.79 -31.81 49.54
CA GLN A 6 -30.10 -30.72 48.86
C GLN A 6 -30.94 -30.29 47.65
N ALA A 7 -31.70 -29.21 47.86
CA ALA A 7 -32.27 -28.44 46.77
C ALA A 7 -31.13 -28.03 45.83
N GLY A 8 -31.19 -28.54 44.60
CA GLY A 8 -30.21 -28.25 43.55
C GLY A 8 -30.03 -26.75 43.39
N ALA A 9 -28.83 -26.26 43.69
CA ALA A 9 -28.44 -24.90 43.39
C ALA A 9 -28.52 -24.72 41.87
N ALA A 10 -29.47 -23.89 41.42
CA ALA A 10 -29.56 -23.47 40.03
C ALA A 10 -28.20 -22.88 39.61
N PRO A 11 -27.67 -23.23 38.42
CA PRO A 11 -26.39 -22.69 37.97
C PRO A 11 -26.49 -21.15 37.87
N PRO A 12 -25.45 -20.41 38.28
CA PRO A 12 -25.47 -18.96 38.19
C PRO A 12 -25.57 -18.56 36.72
N VAL A 13 -26.72 -17.99 36.34
CA VAL A 13 -26.93 -17.45 34.99
C VAL A 13 -26.04 -16.22 34.86
N ALA A 14 -24.84 -16.40 34.30
CA ALA A 14 -23.95 -15.30 33.99
C ALA A 14 -24.71 -14.27 33.10
N PRO A 15 -24.65 -12.97 33.41
CA PRO A 15 -25.46 -11.97 32.72
C PRO A 15 -25.01 -11.85 31.26
N ARG A 16 -25.77 -12.46 30.34
CA ARG A 16 -25.58 -12.41 28.88
C ARG A 16 -25.33 -10.99 28.34
N ALA A 17 -25.80 -9.96 29.04
CA ALA A 17 -25.63 -8.55 28.68
C ALA A 17 -24.17 -8.07 28.71
N ARG A 18 -23.36 -8.48 29.70
CA ARG A 18 -21.94 -8.08 29.79
C ARG A 18 -21.12 -8.62 28.62
N ARG A 19 -21.39 -9.86 28.21
CA ARG A 19 -20.74 -10.50 27.06
C ARG A 19 -21.10 -9.79 25.75
N LYS A 20 -22.35 -9.34 25.57
CA LYS A 20 -22.77 -8.55 24.40
C LYS A 20 -22.08 -7.18 24.34
N LEU A 21 -21.95 -6.49 25.48
CA LEU A 21 -21.24 -5.20 25.55
C LEU A 21 -19.75 -5.34 25.23
N ILE A 22 -19.08 -6.40 25.70
CA ILE A 22 -17.68 -6.70 25.36
C ILE A 22 -17.55 -6.95 23.85
N VAL A 23 -18.44 -7.73 23.24
CA VAL A 23 -18.43 -7.99 21.78
C VAL A 23 -18.65 -6.70 20.99
N ILE A 24 -19.58 -5.84 21.40
CA ILE A 24 -19.83 -4.54 20.75
C ILE A 24 -18.61 -3.63 20.92
N GLY A 25 -17.98 -3.60 22.10
CA GLY A 25 -16.76 -2.84 22.34
C GLY A 25 -15.60 -3.29 21.47
N ILE A 26 -15.39 -4.60 21.34
CA ILE A 26 -14.37 -5.18 20.45
C ILE A 26 -14.69 -4.83 18.99
N ALA A 27 -15.95 -4.98 18.55
CA ALA A 27 -16.34 -4.64 17.19
C ALA A 27 -16.09 -3.15 16.89
N PHE A 28 -16.38 -2.27 17.84
CA PHE A 28 -16.13 -0.84 17.71
C PHE A 28 -14.62 -0.54 17.61
N VAL A 29 -13.79 -1.16 18.45
CA VAL A 29 -12.33 -1.02 18.37
C VAL A 29 -11.79 -1.52 17.03
N LEU A 30 -12.26 -2.67 16.53
CA LEU A 30 -11.86 -3.18 15.22
C LEU A 30 -12.25 -2.24 14.07
N ILE A 31 -13.44 -1.65 14.14
CA ILE A 31 -13.88 -0.63 13.16
C ILE A 31 -12.96 0.60 13.22
N LEU A 32 -12.64 1.09 14.42
CA LEU A 32 -11.71 2.23 14.56
C LEU A 32 -10.31 1.92 14.02
N VAL A 33 -9.79 0.72 14.28
CA VAL A 33 -8.50 0.27 13.74
C VAL A 33 -8.55 0.17 12.22
N ALA A 34 -9.63 -0.36 11.66
CA ALA A 34 -9.82 -0.43 10.20
C ALA A 34 -9.88 0.96 9.57
N ILE A 35 -10.59 1.91 10.18
CA ILE A 35 -10.66 3.30 9.72
C ILE A 35 -9.27 3.97 9.80
N ALA A 36 -8.56 3.80 10.91
CA ALA A 36 -7.22 4.35 11.07
C ALA A 36 -6.23 3.77 10.03
N ALA A 37 -6.27 2.45 9.80
CA ALA A 37 -5.46 1.80 8.78
C ALA A 37 -5.78 2.31 7.37
N ALA A 38 -7.08 2.47 7.04
CA ALA A 38 -7.51 3.05 5.77
C ALA A 38 -7.04 4.50 5.62
N ALA A 39 -7.17 5.33 6.68
CA ALA A 39 -6.71 6.70 6.66
C ALA A 39 -5.20 6.77 6.40
N VAL A 40 -4.39 6.01 7.13
CA VAL A 40 -2.93 5.92 6.92
C VAL A 40 -2.61 5.47 5.49
N TYR A 41 -3.31 4.47 4.97
CA TYR A 41 -3.14 4.02 3.58
C TYR A 41 -3.38 5.13 2.55
N TYR A 42 -4.48 5.89 2.68
CA TYR A 42 -4.78 6.98 1.74
C TYR A 42 -3.87 8.20 1.92
N LEU A 43 -3.43 8.51 3.14
CA LEU A 43 -2.53 9.63 3.44
C LEU A 43 -1.08 9.35 3.00
N THR A 44 -0.68 8.09 2.95
CA THR A 44 0.67 7.67 2.54
C THR A 44 0.76 7.34 1.06
N LEU A 45 -0.35 7.38 0.33
CA LEU A 45 -0.37 7.09 -1.09
C LEU A 45 0.48 8.13 -1.85
N PRO A 46 1.55 7.71 -2.56
CA PRO A 46 2.40 8.65 -3.26
C PRO A 46 1.59 9.44 -4.30
N PRO A 47 1.88 10.75 -4.49
CA PRO A 47 1.20 11.54 -5.50
C PRO A 47 1.37 10.90 -6.87
N GLY A 48 0.28 10.81 -7.65
CA GLY A 48 0.35 10.37 -9.04
C GLY A 48 1.21 11.30 -9.89
N PHE A 49 1.68 10.80 -11.04
CA PHE A 49 2.42 11.62 -11.99
C PHE A 49 1.51 12.71 -12.60
N SER A 50 2.00 13.95 -12.60
CA SER A 50 1.35 15.12 -13.19
C SER A 50 1.55 15.22 -14.71
N GLY A 51 2.44 14.41 -15.29
CA GLY A 51 2.71 14.35 -16.72
C GLY A 51 4.03 13.62 -17.03
N THR A 52 4.41 13.65 -18.31
CA THR A 52 5.61 12.94 -18.81
C THR A 52 6.65 13.91 -19.34
N ILE A 53 7.90 13.77 -18.89
CA ILE A 53 9.08 14.42 -19.48
C ILE A 53 9.61 13.53 -20.58
N LYS A 54 9.72 14.06 -21.80
CA LYS A 54 10.35 13.36 -22.93
C LYS A 54 11.83 13.71 -23.01
N ILE A 55 12.68 12.70 -23.01
CA ILE A 55 14.12 12.84 -23.16
C ILE A 55 14.51 12.35 -24.54
N GLY A 56 14.85 13.30 -25.40
CA GLY A 56 15.35 13.06 -26.75
C GLY A 56 16.86 12.84 -26.78
N PHE A 57 17.34 11.80 -27.47
CA PHE A 57 18.78 11.61 -27.71
C PHE A 57 19.03 10.82 -28.99
N THR A 58 20.21 10.98 -29.56
CA THR A 58 20.63 10.23 -30.76
C THR A 58 21.48 9.04 -30.35
N ILE A 59 21.16 7.86 -30.88
CA ILE A 59 21.90 6.63 -30.61
C ILE A 59 21.97 5.75 -31.85
N SER A 60 23.10 5.07 -32.03
CA SER A 60 23.31 4.14 -33.15
C SER A 60 22.51 2.86 -32.94
N GLN A 61 21.31 2.78 -33.53
CA GLN A 61 20.48 1.56 -33.46
C GLN A 61 20.93 0.50 -34.48
N THR A 62 21.66 0.91 -35.52
CA THR A 62 22.13 0.05 -36.62
C THR A 62 23.55 0.43 -37.05
N GLY A 63 24.14 -0.37 -37.95
CA GLY A 63 25.47 -0.11 -38.50
C GLY A 63 26.62 -0.51 -37.56
N ASN A 64 27.81 0.05 -37.81
CA ASN A 64 29.07 -0.40 -37.22
C ASN A 64 29.15 -0.24 -35.69
N PHE A 65 28.37 0.68 -35.12
CA PHE A 65 28.37 1.00 -33.68
C PHE A 65 27.06 0.57 -32.98
N ASN A 66 26.34 -0.40 -33.56
CA ASN A 66 25.12 -0.97 -33.01
C ASN A 66 25.35 -1.52 -31.60
N VAL A 67 26.47 -2.23 -31.35
CA VAL A 67 26.70 -2.91 -30.08
C VAL A 67 26.82 -1.90 -28.94
N GLU A 68 27.64 -0.88 -29.13
CA GLU A 68 27.83 0.22 -28.18
C GLU A 68 26.55 1.04 -28.03
N GLY A 69 25.83 1.28 -29.12
CA GLY A 69 24.54 1.96 -29.12
C GLY A 69 23.47 1.17 -28.35
N THR A 70 23.40 -0.14 -28.53
CA THR A 70 22.47 -1.02 -27.80
C THR A 70 22.78 -1.04 -26.31
N ASN A 71 24.06 -1.17 -25.95
CA ASN A 71 24.49 -1.13 -24.55
C ASN A 71 24.16 0.21 -23.89
N SER A 72 24.42 1.31 -24.59
CA SER A 72 24.10 2.66 -24.12
C SER A 72 22.58 2.85 -23.98
N LEU A 73 21.79 2.36 -24.95
CA LEU A 73 20.33 2.42 -24.90
C LEU A 73 19.77 1.66 -23.70
N ASN A 74 20.30 0.46 -23.45
CA ASN A 74 19.89 -0.37 -22.32
C ASN A 74 20.21 0.31 -20.98
N GLY A 75 21.35 1.00 -20.89
CA GLY A 75 21.69 1.81 -19.73
C GLY A 75 20.69 2.94 -19.48
N ILE A 76 20.37 3.71 -20.52
CA ILE A 76 19.41 4.84 -20.42
C ILE A 76 18.00 4.33 -20.08
N LYS A 77 17.55 3.23 -20.69
CA LYS A 77 16.27 2.56 -20.36
C LYS A 77 16.24 2.11 -18.90
N THR A 78 17.33 1.52 -18.41
CA THR A 78 17.43 1.08 -17.02
C THR A 78 17.30 2.26 -16.07
N ALA A 79 17.98 3.37 -16.35
CA ALA A 79 17.86 4.60 -15.56
C ALA A 79 16.44 5.18 -15.59
N ALA A 80 15.81 5.25 -16.76
CA ALA A 80 14.43 5.74 -16.90
C ALA A 80 13.43 4.87 -16.12
N ASN A 81 13.57 3.54 -16.19
CA ASN A 81 12.74 2.60 -15.44
C ASN A 81 12.95 2.74 -13.93
N TRP A 82 14.21 2.91 -13.50
CA TRP A 82 14.53 3.14 -12.10
C TRP A 82 13.89 4.44 -11.58
N LEU A 83 14.04 5.55 -12.31
CA LEU A 83 13.38 6.82 -11.97
C LEU A 83 11.86 6.65 -11.86
N ASN A 84 11.22 6.06 -12.87
CA ASN A 84 9.76 5.90 -12.89
C ASN A 84 9.23 5.00 -11.76
N SER A 85 10.00 3.98 -11.35
CA SER A 85 9.64 3.11 -10.23
C SER A 85 9.89 3.74 -8.86
N HIS A 86 10.67 4.82 -8.78
CA HIS A 86 11.03 5.51 -7.54
C HIS A 86 10.37 6.90 -7.41
N GLY A 87 9.23 7.10 -8.07
CA GLY A 87 8.45 8.33 -7.95
C GLY A 87 8.79 9.41 -8.99
N GLY A 88 9.63 9.09 -9.98
CA GLY A 88 9.95 9.96 -11.11
C GLY A 88 10.78 11.19 -10.74
N ILE A 89 10.56 12.29 -11.45
CA ILE A 89 11.29 13.55 -11.31
C ILE A 89 10.36 14.61 -10.73
N ALA A 90 10.80 15.27 -9.65
CA ALA A 90 10.08 16.40 -9.06
C ALA A 90 10.50 17.72 -9.72
N VAL A 91 9.54 18.44 -10.29
CA VAL A 91 9.72 19.79 -10.87
C VAL A 91 8.62 20.71 -10.35
N GLY A 92 8.98 21.75 -9.61
CA GLY A 92 8.01 22.73 -9.08
C GLY A 92 6.93 22.11 -8.20
N GLY A 93 7.27 21.10 -7.38
CA GLY A 93 6.32 20.41 -6.49
C GLY A 93 5.42 19.38 -7.18
N LYS A 94 5.59 19.14 -8.49
CA LYS A 94 4.88 18.11 -9.25
C LYS A 94 5.82 16.97 -9.62
N LEU A 95 5.32 15.75 -9.59
CA LEU A 95 6.05 14.56 -10.02
C LEU A 95 5.78 14.27 -11.50
N TYR A 96 6.81 13.90 -12.24
CA TYR A 96 6.71 13.53 -13.66
C TYR A 96 7.39 12.19 -13.91
N ASN A 97 6.78 11.33 -14.72
CA ASN A 97 7.47 10.17 -15.25
C ASN A 97 8.34 10.59 -16.45
N VAL A 98 9.35 9.79 -16.78
CA VAL A 98 10.22 10.02 -17.94
C VAL A 98 9.94 9.01 -19.03
N SER A 99 9.97 9.49 -20.27
CA SER A 99 9.86 8.70 -21.49
C SER A 99 11.04 9.03 -22.39
N LEU A 100 11.56 8.02 -23.06
CA LEU A 100 12.72 8.15 -23.95
C LEU A 100 12.25 8.25 -25.39
N ASP A 101 12.87 9.14 -26.16
CA ASP A 101 12.58 9.39 -27.58
C ASP A 101 13.93 9.33 -28.35
N TYR A 102 14.15 8.30 -29.17
CA TYR A 102 15.46 7.98 -29.75
C TYR A 102 15.37 7.14 -31.03
#